data_AF-A0A7Y7P4H3-F1
#
_entry.id   AF-A0A7Y7P4H3-F1
#
_cell.length_a   1.000
_cell.length_b   1.000
_cell.length_c   1.000
_cell.angle_alpha   90.00
_cell.angle_beta   90.00
_cell.angle_gamma   90.00
#
_symmetry.space_group_name_H-M   'P 1'
#
loop_
_entity.id
_entity.type
_entity.pdbx_description
1 polymer ?
#
loop_
_entity_poly.entity_id
_entity_poly.type
_entity_poly.pdbx_seq_one_letter_code
_entity_poly.pdbx_strand_id
1 'polypeptide(L)'
;MTKETAIKLFNDKQIRTLWDDTHEKWYFSIVDVVGVLTESENPNNYWKVLKNRLKKEGSELVTNCNQLKMQSTDGKFYKTDVADTEQLFRLIQNFKEKRT
;
A
#
# COMPACT_ATOMS: atom_id res chain seq x y z
N MET A 1 14.24 -4.84 -20.34
CA MET A 1 12.77 -5.01 -20.34
C MET A 1 12.19 -3.92 -19.47
N THR A 2 11.36 -3.07 -20.05
CA THR A 2 10.70 -1.94 -19.37
C THR A 2 9.71 -2.48 -18.35
N LYS A 3 10.01 -2.28 -17.06
CA LYS A 3 9.10 -2.64 -15.96
C LYS A 3 7.80 -1.85 -16.13
N GLU A 4 6.74 -2.51 -16.56
CA GLU A 4 5.43 -1.90 -16.75
C GLU A 4 4.86 -1.49 -15.40
N THR A 5 5.04 -0.20 -15.07
CA THR A 5 4.42 0.42 -13.89
C THR A 5 2.99 0.77 -14.28
N ALA A 6 2.03 -0.13 -14.01
CA ALA A 6 0.64 0.13 -14.33
C ALA A 6 0.02 1.05 -13.27
N ILE A 7 -0.47 2.22 -13.67
CA ILE A 7 -1.26 3.10 -12.80
C ILE A 7 -2.72 2.72 -12.98
N LYS A 8 -3.37 2.19 -11.94
CA LYS A 8 -4.82 1.95 -11.94
C LYS A 8 -5.51 3.11 -11.22
N LEU A 9 -6.51 3.71 -11.88
CA LEU A 9 -7.32 4.80 -11.32
C LEU A 9 -8.45 4.21 -10.46
N PHE A 10 -8.49 4.58 -9.19
CA PHE A 10 -9.59 4.23 -8.27
C PHE A 10 -10.08 5.50 -7.59
N ASN A 11 -11.34 5.88 -7.83
CA ASN A 11 -11.96 7.08 -7.25
C ASN A 11 -11.15 8.37 -7.52
N ASP A 12 -10.72 8.57 -8.77
CA ASP A 12 -9.83 9.64 -9.23
C ASP A 12 -8.42 9.70 -8.59
N LYS A 13 -8.10 8.73 -7.75
CA LYS A 13 -6.77 8.59 -7.13
C LYS A 13 -5.99 7.49 -7.83
N GLN A 14 -4.74 7.80 -8.16
CA GLN A 14 -3.81 6.86 -8.78
C GLN A 14 -3.18 5.96 -7.72
N ILE A 15 -3.27 4.64 -7.91
CA ILE A 15 -2.56 3.67 -7.07
C ILE A 15 -1.31 3.22 -7.82
N ARG A 16 -0.13 3.45 -7.21
CA ARG A 16 1.14 2.96 -7.75
C ARG A 16 1.22 1.45 -7.60
N THR A 17 1.53 0.77 -8.70
CA THR A 17 1.74 -0.69 -8.72
C THR A 17 3.09 -1.03 -9.33
N LEU A 18 3.66 -2.14 -8.89
CA LEU A 18 4.91 -2.67 -9.39
C LEU A 18 4.77 -4.17 -9.60
N TRP A 19 5.09 -4.63 -10.80
CA TRP A 19 5.28 -6.05 -11.07
C TRP A 19 6.66 -6.50 -10.61
N ASP A 20 6.72 -7.62 -9.89
CA ASP A 20 7.96 -8.29 -9.53
C ASP A 20 8.08 -9.62 -10.28
N ASP A 21 8.98 -9.65 -11.25
CA ASP A 21 9.29 -10.83 -12.06
C ASP A 21 9.85 -12.00 -11.24
N THR A 22 10.44 -11.73 -10.07
CA THR A 22 11.09 -12.76 -9.24
C THR A 22 10.07 -13.65 -8.54
N HIS A 23 8.98 -13.04 -8.08
CA HIS A 23 7.93 -13.71 -7.32
C HIS A 23 6.64 -13.86 -8.14
N GLU A 24 6.63 -13.37 -9.39
CA GLU A 24 5.46 -13.30 -10.28
C GLU A 24 4.24 -12.66 -9.59
N LYS A 25 4.48 -11.57 -8.86
CA LYS A 25 3.49 -10.91 -8.01
C LYS A 25 3.37 -9.42 -8.32
N TRP A 26 2.14 -8.92 -8.18
CA TRP A 26 1.86 -7.49 -8.15
C TRP A 26 1.99 -6.94 -6.73
N TYR A 27 2.71 -5.83 -6.61
CA TYR A 27 2.82 -5.04 -5.41
C TYR A 27 2.12 -3.70 -5.57
N PHE A 28 1.43 -3.27 -4.52
CA PHE A 28 0.64 -2.05 -4.46
C PHE A 28 1.18 -1.15 -3.36
N SER A 29 1.25 0.16 -3.61
CA SER A 29 1.58 1.15 -2.58
C SER A 29 0.51 1.15 -1.48
N ILE A 30 0.90 0.80 -0.25
CA ILE A 30 -0.04 0.79 0.89
C ILE A 30 -0.55 2.20 1.18
N VAL A 31 0.31 3.21 1.07
CA VAL A 31 -0.05 4.60 1.32
C VAL A 31 -1.14 5.07 0.36
N ASP A 32 -1.03 4.72 -0.92
CA ASP A 32 -1.99 5.15 -1.93
C ASP A 32 -3.35 4.48 -1.68
N VAL A 33 -3.33 3.17 -1.38
CA VAL A 33 -4.52 2.41 -0.99
C VAL A 33 -5.18 3.02 0.24
N VAL A 34 -4.41 3.30 1.29
CA VAL A 34 -4.92 3.94 2.51
C VAL A 34 -5.55 5.30 2.17
N GLY A 35 -4.92 6.10 1.30
CA GLY A 35 -5.47 7.38 0.84
C GLY A 35 -6.78 7.26 0.07
N VAL A 36 -6.97 6.16 -0.68
CA VAL A 36 -8.25 5.85 -1.33
C VAL A 36 -9.30 5.43 -0.31
N LEU A 37 -8.97 4.50 0.60
CA LEU A 37 -9.94 3.94 1.55
C LEU A 37 -10.37 4.94 2.63
N THR A 38 -9.45 5.80 3.08
CA THR A 38 -9.67 6.71 4.21
C THR A 38 -9.99 8.14 3.80
N GLU A 39 -9.76 8.49 2.53
CA GLU A 39 -9.84 9.86 2.02
C GLU A 39 -9.01 10.88 2.81
N SER A 40 -8.04 10.39 3.61
CA SER A 40 -7.17 11.23 4.44
C SER A 40 -6.33 12.18 3.59
N GLU A 41 -6.24 13.44 4.03
CA GLU A 41 -5.32 14.44 3.47
C GLU A 41 -3.85 14.04 3.64
N ASN A 42 -3.54 13.25 4.69
CA ASN A 42 -2.20 12.74 4.96
C ASN A 42 -2.21 11.22 5.16
N PRO A 43 -2.27 10.43 4.07
CA PRO A 43 -2.34 8.98 4.15
C PRO A 43 -1.05 8.35 4.70
N ASN A 44 0.10 9.01 4.54
CA ASN A 44 1.37 8.58 5.14
C ASN A 44 1.30 8.56 6.67
N ASN A 45 0.81 9.65 7.26
CA ASN A 45 0.67 9.73 8.72
C ASN A 45 -0.39 8.75 9.22
N TYR A 46 -1.51 8.63 8.50
CA TYR A 46 -2.54 7.63 8.82
C TYR A 46 -1.95 6.22 8.85
N TRP A 47 -1.22 5.84 7.79
CA TRP A 47 -0.57 4.55 7.71
C TRP A 47 0.41 4.33 8.86
N LYS A 48 1.24 5.32 9.21
CA LYS A 48 2.16 5.23 10.35
C LYS A 48 1.44 4.91 11.67
N VAL A 49 0.31 5.58 11.94
CA VAL A 49 -0.51 5.33 13.13
C VAL A 49 -1.15 3.94 13.09
N LEU A 50 -1.74 3.56 11.95
CA LEU A 50 -2.34 2.24 11.77
C LEU A 50 -1.32 1.12 11.93
N LYS A 51 -0.13 1.28 11.32
CA LYS A 51 1.01 0.36 11.41
C LYS A 51 1.41 0.12 12.87
N ASN A 52 1.48 1.19 13.66
CA ASN A 52 1.77 1.08 15.09
C ASN A 52 0.66 0.37 15.87
N ARG A 53 -0.61 0.62 15.54
CA ARG A 53 -1.74 -0.06 16.18
C ARG A 53 -1.74 -1.56 15.86
N LEU A 54 -1.61 -1.91 14.59
CA LEU A 54 -1.55 -3.30 14.11
C LEU A 54 -0.36 -4.06 14.73
N LYS A 55 0.81 -3.41 14.92
CA LYS A 55 1.93 -4.01 15.67
C LYS A 55 1.58 -4.32 17.12
N LYS A 56 0.87 -3.41 17.80
CA LYS A 56 0.41 -3.63 19.18
C LYS A 56 -0.62 -4.75 19.28
N GLU A 57 -1.47 -4.88 18.26
CA GLU A 57 -2.46 -5.96 18.11
C GLU A 57 -1.81 -7.31 17.73
N GLY A 58 -0.49 -7.35 17.49
CA GLY A 58 0.23 -8.58 17.10
C GLY A 58 -0.03 -9.01 15.65
N SER A 59 -0.51 -8.10 14.79
CA SER A 59 -0.86 -8.42 13.41
C SER A 59 0.38 -8.72 12.56
N GLU A 60 0.44 -9.92 11.98
CA GLU A 60 1.50 -10.36 11.06
C GLU A 60 1.59 -9.50 9.78
N LEU A 61 0.52 -8.76 9.43
CA LEU A 61 0.48 -7.87 8.28
C LEU A 61 1.59 -6.82 8.30
N VAL A 62 1.96 -6.36 9.49
CA VAL A 62 2.95 -5.30 9.63
C VAL A 62 4.37 -5.85 9.65
N THR A 63 4.51 -7.07 10.13
CA THR A 63 5.80 -7.74 10.28
C THR A 63 6.39 -8.08 8.91
N ASN A 64 5.53 -8.40 7.93
CA ASN A 64 5.93 -8.79 6.57
C ASN A 64 5.73 -7.67 5.51
N CYS A 65 5.68 -6.40 5.91
CA CYS A 65 5.60 -5.30 4.94
C CYS A 65 6.92 -5.17 4.16
N ASN A 66 6.86 -5.46 2.86
CA ASN A 66 7.99 -5.24 1.96
C ASN A 66 8.12 -3.75 1.64
N GLN A 67 9.36 -3.29 1.46
CA GLN A 67 9.64 -1.93 0.99
C GLN A 67 10.28 -1.97 -0.38
N LEU A 68 9.57 -1.48 -1.40
CA LEU A 68 10.07 -1.41 -2.77
C LEU A 68 10.25 0.04 -3.21
N LYS A 69 11.21 0.26 -4.11
CA LYS A 69 11.39 1.58 -4.73
C LYS A 69 10.27 1.81 -5.74
N MET A 70 9.44 2.81 -5.47
CA MET A 70 8.37 3.26 -6.35
C MET A 70 8.60 4.71 -6.73
N GLN A 71 8.19 5.08 -7.96
CA GLN A 71 8.22 6.47 -8.40
C GLN A 71 7.13 7.26 -7.66
N SER A 72 7.45 8.47 -7.24
CA SER A 72 6.54 9.42 -6.61
C SER A 72 6.05 10.44 -7.64
N THR A 73 5.07 11.26 -7.27
CA THR A 73 4.47 12.29 -8.15
C THR A 73 5.46 13.36 -8.59
N ASP A 74 6.54 13.55 -7.83
CA ASP A 74 7.67 14.43 -8.16
C ASP A 74 8.70 13.78 -9.11
N GLY A 75 8.42 12.58 -9.60
CA GLY A 75 9.26 11.82 -10.51
C GLY A 75 10.44 11.10 -9.84
N LYS A 76 10.65 11.27 -8.55
CA LYS A 76 11.75 10.63 -7.79
C LYS A 76 11.33 9.26 -7.25
N PHE A 77 12.32 8.39 -7.04
CA PHE A 77 12.07 7.04 -6.50
C PHE A 77 12.30 7.01 -4.99
N TYR A 78 11.31 6.54 -4.24
CA TYR A 78 11.38 6.39 -2.80
C TYR A 78 11.04 4.97 -2.38
N LYS A 79 11.66 4.50 -1.30
CA LYS A 79 11.24 3.26 -0.64
C LYS A 79 9.86 3.48 -0.04
N THR A 80 8.89 2.72 -0.51
CA THR A 80 7.50 2.80 -0.09
C THR A 80 7.10 1.43 0.47
N ASP A 81 6.32 1.43 1.55
CA ASP A 81 5.70 0.21 2.05
C ASP A 81 4.71 -0.31 0.99
N VAL A 82 4.91 -1.56 0.56
CA VAL A 82 4.08 -2.22 -0.45
C VAL A 82 3.42 -3.46 0.12
N ALA A 83 2.27 -3.79 -0.44
CA ALA A 83 1.52 -5.00 -0.15
C ALA A 83 1.27 -5.79 -1.44
N ASP A 84 1.35 -7.12 -1.36
CA ASP A 84 0.82 -7.98 -2.42
C ASP A 84 -0.72 -8.07 -2.34
N THR A 85 -1.34 -8.78 -3.29
CA THR A 85 -2.81 -8.91 -3.35
C THR A 85 -3.43 -9.48 -2.07
N GLU A 86 -2.79 -10.47 -1.43
CA GLU A 86 -3.30 -11.10 -0.23
C GLU A 86 -3.20 -10.17 0.98
N GLN A 87 -2.04 -9.52 1.14
CA GLN A 87 -1.82 -8.52 2.19
C GLN A 87 -2.76 -7.33 2.04
N LEU A 88 -2.99 -6.89 0.79
CA LEU A 88 -3.92 -5.82 0.47
C LEU A 88 -5.36 -6.17 0.85
N PHE A 89 -5.80 -7.39 0.55
CA PHE A 89 -7.16 -7.85 0.89
C PHE A 89 -7.38 -7.87 2.40
N ARG A 90 -6.41 -8.40 3.16
CA ARG A 90 -6.45 -8.39 4.64
C ARG A 90 -6.45 -6.97 5.20
N LEU A 91 -5.69 -6.05 4.60
CA LEU A 91 -5.71 -4.63 4.98
C LEU A 91 -7.11 -4.02 4.78
N ILE A 92 -7.73 -4.24 3.61
CA ILE A 92 -9.07 -3.75 3.29
C ILE A 92 -10.12 -4.31 4.27
N GLN A 93 -10.03 -5.60 4.63
CA GLN A 93 -10.92 -6.21 5.62
C GLN A 93 -10.82 -5.52 6.99
N ASN A 94 -9.60 -5.30 7.49
CA ASN A 94 -9.37 -4.58 8.75
C ASN A 94 -9.99 -3.17 8.74
N PHE A 95 -9.97 -2.48 7.60
CA PHE A 95 -10.62 -1.17 7.45
C PHE A 95 -12.15 -1.25 7.54
N LYS A 96 -12.76 -2.30 6.98
CA LYS A 96 -14.21 -2.51 7.04
C LYS A 96 -14.68 -2.85 8.46
N GLU A 97 -13.99 -3.75 9.14
CA GLU A 97 -14.32 -4.17 10.50
C GLU A 97 -14.27 -3.00 11.49
N LYS A 98 -13.27 -2.11 11.37
CA LYS A 98 -13.13 -0.95 12.27
C LYS A 98 -14.10 0.20 11.97
N ARG A 99 -14.91 0.12 10.90
CA ARG A 99 -15.97 1.09 10.55
C ARG A 99 -17.37 0.65 10.99
N THR A 100 -17.50 -0.56 11.55
CA THR A 100 -18.76 -1.10 12.09
C THR A 100 -18.80 -0.91 13.60
#